data_AF-A0A377Z3V6-F1
#
_entry.id   AF-A0A377Z3V6-F1
#
_cell.length_a   1.000
_cell.length_b   1.000
_cell.length_c   1.000
_cell.angle_alpha   90.00
_cell.angle_beta   90.00
_cell.angle_gamma   90.00
#
_symmetry.space_group_name_H-M   'P 1'
#
loop_
_entity.id
_entity.type
_entity.pdbx_description
1 polymer ?
#
loop_
_entity_poly.entity_id
_entity_poly.type
_entity_poly.pdbx_seq_one_letter_code
_entity_poly.pdbx_strand_id
1 'polypeptide(L)'
;MNHDNKLSFAEKLGYGMGDAACGIVYSSVTMFLTWFYTDIYGLSAAAVGVMFLVTRVLDAITDPLTGIVADRVKTRWAIFARGLSGLPYLMPCWR
;
A
#
# COMPACT_ATOMS: atom_id res chain seq x y z
N MET A 1 27.41 -1.65 -26.10
CA MET A 1 26.62 -0.87 -25.13
C MET A 1 25.21 -0.76 -25.68
N ASN A 2 24.29 -1.65 -25.28
CA ASN A 2 22.87 -1.54 -25.60
C ASN A 2 22.15 -1.04 -24.35
N HIS A 3 21.77 0.23 -24.34
CA HIS A 3 21.01 0.88 -23.28
C HIS A 3 19.53 0.96 -23.67
N ASP A 4 18.88 -0.19 -23.84
CA ASP A 4 17.42 -0.26 -23.85
C ASP A 4 16.94 -0.45 -22.41
N ASN A 5 16.90 0.65 -21.66
CA ASN A 5 16.34 0.76 -20.31
C ASN A 5 14.80 0.61 -20.36
N LYS A 6 14.29 -0.48 -20.93
CA LYS A 6 12.86 -0.80 -20.96
C LYS A 6 12.62 -2.00 -20.03
N LEU A 7 11.92 -1.74 -18.93
CA LEU A 7 11.46 -2.77 -18.00
C LEU A 7 10.77 -3.91 -18.77
N SER A 8 11.13 -5.14 -18.43
CA SER A 8 10.56 -6.32 -19.07
C SER A 8 9.05 -6.36 -18.84
N PHE A 9 8.30 -6.85 -19.84
CA PHE A 9 6.84 -6.96 -19.73
C PHE A 9 6.41 -7.78 -18.50
N ALA A 10 7.22 -8.78 -18.12
CA ALA A 10 7.03 -9.57 -16.92
C ALA A 10 7.22 -8.78 -15.62
N GLU A 11 8.20 -7.87 -15.55
CA GLU A 11 8.42 -7.00 -14.39
C GLU A 11 7.27 -5.99 -14.25
N LYS A 12 6.79 -5.45 -15.37
CA LYS A 12 5.65 -4.54 -15.39
C LYS A 12 4.35 -5.21 -14.97
N LEU A 13 4.14 -6.46 -15.41
CA LEU A 13 2.99 -7.27 -15.02
C LEU A 13 3.06 -7.71 -13.55
N GLY A 14 4.24 -8.13 -13.07
CA GLY A 14 4.45 -8.49 -11.67
C GLY A 14 4.23 -7.31 -10.72
N TYR A 15 4.70 -6.11 -11.10
CA TYR A 15 4.45 -4.89 -10.34
C TYR A 15 2.96 -4.52 -10.30
N GLY A 16 2.28 -4.55 -11.46
CA GLY A 16 0.85 -4.27 -11.53
C GLY A 16 0.00 -5.29 -10.76
N MET A 17 0.40 -6.56 -10.74
CA MET A 17 -0.29 -7.61 -10.00
C MET A 17 -0.13 -7.47 -8.49
N GLY A 18 1.03 -7.00 -8.03
CA GLY A 18 1.25 -6.66 -6.62
C GLY A 18 0.38 -5.48 -6.16
N ASP A 19 0.34 -4.42 -6.96
CA ASP A 19 -0.50 -3.25 -6.67
C ASP A 19 -2.00 -3.60 -6.66
N ALA A 20 -2.44 -4.43 -7.62
CA ALA A 20 -3.81 -4.94 -7.67
C ALA A 20 -4.14 -5.79 -6.43
N ALA A 21 -3.22 -6.63 -5.95
CA ALA A 21 -3.42 -7.42 -4.74
C ALA A 21 -3.58 -6.52 -3.50
N CYS A 22 -2.74 -5.51 -3.33
CA CYS A 22 -2.87 -4.53 -2.25
C CYS A 22 -4.21 -3.79 -2.30
N GLY A 23 -4.65 -3.35 -3.49
CA GLY A 23 -5.95 -2.70 -3.67
C GLY A 23 -7.16 -3.58 -3.31
N ILE A 24 -7.10 -4.88 -3.64
CA ILE A 24 -8.14 -5.86 -3.29
C ILE A 24 -8.20 -6.08 -1.77
N VAL A 25 -7.04 -6.22 -1.12
CA VAL A 25 -6.96 -6.37 0.34
C VAL A 25 -7.54 -5.15 1.03
N TYR A 26 -7.16 -3.95 0.60
CA TYR A 26 -7.67 -2.70 1.17
C TYR A 26 -9.19 -2.57 1.03
N SER A 27 -9.72 -2.92 -0.14
CA SER A 27 -11.17 -2.93 -0.41
C SER A 27 -11.91 -3.95 0.46
N SER A 28 -11.32 -5.13 0.64
CA SER A 28 -11.89 -6.21 1.47
C SER A 28 -11.94 -5.82 2.95
N VAL A 29 -10.87 -5.23 3.48
CA VAL A 29 -10.81 -4.74 4.86
C VAL A 29 -11.82 -3.61 5.08
N THR A 30 -11.92 -2.68 4.14
CA THR A 30 -12.88 -1.56 4.17
C THR A 30 -14.34 -2.07 4.26
N MET A 31 -14.68 -3.06 3.44
CA MET A 31 -16.03 -3.66 3.42
C MET A 31 -16.33 -4.41 4.73
N PHE A 32 -15.37 -5.21 5.22
CA PHE A 32 -15.52 -5.93 6.49
C PHE A 32 -15.68 -4.98 7.68
N LEU A 33 -14.89 -3.91 7.73
CA LEU A 33 -14.93 -2.92 8.81
C LEU A 33 -16.27 -2.17 8.84
N THR A 34 -16.79 -1.81 7.67
CA THR A 34 -18.11 -1.18 7.54
C THR A 34 -19.20 -2.11 8.07
N TRP A 35 -19.19 -3.38 7.66
CA TRP A 35 -20.15 -4.38 8.11
C TRP A 35 -20.09 -4.58 9.63
N PHE A 36 -18.89 -4.71 10.20
CA PHE A 36 -18.70 -4.86 11.63
C PHE A 36 -19.27 -3.67 12.44
N TYR A 37 -19.06 -2.44 11.98
CA TYR A 37 -19.57 -1.26 12.67
C TYR A 37 -21.08 -1.04 12.51
N THR A 38 -21.68 -1.45 11.39
CA THR A 38 -23.13 -1.32 11.20
C THR A 38 -23.91 -2.45 11.86
N ASP A 39 -23.48 -3.71 11.73
CA ASP A 39 -24.26 -4.87 12.21
C ASP A 39 -23.98 -5.25 13.67
N ILE A 40 -22.74 -5.09 14.17
CA ILE A 40 -22.42 -5.44 15.56
C ILE A 40 -22.63 -4.26 16.50
N TYR A 41 -22.22 -3.06 16.09
CA TYR A 41 -22.32 -1.87 16.94
C TYR A 41 -23.59 -1.04 16.69
N GLY A 42 -24.36 -1.33 15.63
CA GLY A 42 -25.59 -0.60 15.31
C GLY A 42 -25.36 0.88 15.02
N LEU A 43 -24.13 1.27 14.63
CA LEU A 43 -23.79 2.67 14.37
C LEU A 43 -24.50 3.16 13.10
N SER A 44 -24.99 4.40 13.13
CA SER A 44 -25.59 5.00 11.94
C SER A 44 -24.56 5.12 10.82
N ALA A 45 -25.01 4.96 9.57
CA ALA A 45 -24.16 5.08 8.38
C ALA A 45 -23.38 6.42 8.33
N ALA A 46 -23.95 7.48 8.92
CA ALA A 46 -23.29 8.79 9.02
C ALA A 46 -22.04 8.75 9.92
N ALA A 47 -22.08 8.03 11.05
CA ALA A 47 -20.93 7.90 11.94
C ALA A 47 -19.79 7.10 11.28
N VAL A 48 -20.13 6.03 10.56
CA VAL A 48 -19.16 5.22 9.80
C VAL A 48 -18.51 6.04 8.68
N GLY A 49 -19.29 6.89 7.99
CA GLY A 49 -18.77 7.81 6.98
C GLY A 49 -17.75 8.82 7.55
N VAL A 50 -17.99 9.37 8.74
CA VAL A 50 -17.04 10.27 9.41
C VAL A 50 -15.76 9.51 9.82
N MET A 51 -15.87 8.29 10.32
CA MET A 51 -14.70 7.45 10.63
C MET A 51 -13.85 7.16 9.39
N PHE A 52 -14.49 6.84 8.26
CA PHE A 52 -13.78 6.67 6.98
C PHE A 52 -13.13 7.95 6.48
N LEU A 53 -13.76 9.10 6.72
CA LEU A 53 -13.19 10.39 6.36
C LEU A 53 -11.94 10.69 7.21
N VAL A 54 -11.99 10.38 8.51
CA VAL A 54 -10.82 10.50 9.40
C VAL A 54 -9.69 9.58 8.97
N THR A 55 -9.95 8.29 8.71
CA THR A 55 -8.91 7.38 8.24
C THR A 55 -8.31 7.83 6.91
N ARG A 56 -9.09 8.36 5.97
CA ARG A 56 -8.54 8.91 4.72
C ARG A 56 -7.65 10.13 4.92
N VAL A 57 -7.97 10.99 5.88
CA VAL A 57 -7.11 12.14 6.22
C VAL A 57 -5.80 11.64 6.85
N LEU A 58 -5.86 10.62 7.70
CA LEU A 58 -4.66 10.00 8.29
C LEU A 58 -3.81 9.30 7.22
N ASP A 59 -4.41 8.54 6.32
CA ASP A 59 -3.72 7.90 5.19
C ASP A 59 -3.03 8.97 4.32
N ALA A 60 -3.73 10.06 3.99
CA ALA A 60 -3.17 11.17 3.21
C ALA A 60 -1.95 11.86 3.84
N ILE A 61 -1.79 11.78 5.17
CA ILE A 61 -0.62 12.30 5.89
C ILE A 61 0.46 11.21 6.02
N THR A 62 0.05 9.97 6.24
CA THR A 62 0.95 8.82 6.43
C THR A 62 1.66 8.43 5.13
N ASP A 63 0.99 8.57 3.98
CA ASP A 63 1.53 8.32 2.65
C ASP A 63 2.79 9.14 2.35
N PRO A 64 2.77 10.50 2.43
CA PRO A 64 3.96 11.31 2.21
C PRO A 64 5.00 11.15 3.32
N LEU A 65 4.60 10.93 4.57
CA LEU A 65 5.53 10.63 5.65
C LEU A 65 6.34 9.37 5.36
N THR A 66 5.67 8.30 4.91
CA THR A 66 6.31 7.03 4.54
C THR A 66 7.24 7.22 3.34
N GLY A 67 6.86 8.04 2.36
CA GLY A 67 7.73 8.42 1.24
C GLY A 67 8.99 9.17 1.69
N ILE A 68 8.86 10.15 2.58
CA ILE A 68 10.00 10.91 3.12
C ILE A 68 10.90 10.03 3.98
N VAL A 69 10.31 9.17 4.82
CA VAL A 69 11.07 8.21 5.63
C VAL A 69 11.81 7.23 4.73
N ALA A 70 11.19 6.70 3.67
CA ALA A 70 11.84 5.83 2.70
C ALA A 70 13.07 6.50 2.04
N ASP A 71 13.00 7.80 1.73
CA ASP A 71 14.13 8.57 1.19
C ASP A 71 15.24 8.85 2.23
N ARG A 72 14.88 8.95 3.51
CA ARG A 72 15.82 9.26 4.60
C ARG A 72 16.49 8.01 5.20
N VAL A 73 15.89 6.84 5.06
CA VAL A 73 16.46 5.58 5.58
C VAL A 73 17.58 5.08 4.64
N LYS A 74 18.81 5.57 4.88
CA LYS A 74 20.06 5.07 4.29
C LYS A 74 20.67 3.89 5.07
N THR A 75 19.85 3.09 5.74
CA THR A 75 20.36 1.94 6.52
C THR A 75 20.68 0.77 5.59
N ARG A 76 21.70 -0.02 5.95
CA ARG A 76 22.21 -1.15 5.15
C ARG A 76 21.13 -2.17 4.77
N TRP A 77 20.04 -2.26 5.54
CA TRP A 77 18.88 -3.10 5.28
C TRP A 77 17.97 -2.55 4.17
N ALA A 78 17.77 -1.24 4.09
CA ALA A 78 17.03 -0.59 3.00
C ALA A 78 17.84 -0.63 1.68
N ILE A 79 19.17 -0.52 1.75
CA ILE A 79 20.05 -0.68 0.59
C ILE A 79 20.16 -2.16 0.18
N PHE A 80 20.09 -3.11 1.12
CA PHE A 80 20.02 -4.55 0.81
C PHE A 80 18.69 -4.90 0.14
N ALA A 81 17.56 -4.36 0.60
CA ALA A 81 16.29 -4.45 -0.13
C ALA A 81 16.37 -3.78 -1.52
N ARG A 82 17.13 -2.69 -1.65
CA ARG A 82 17.39 -2.01 -2.93
C ARG A 82 18.39 -2.73 -3.85
N GLY A 83 19.31 -3.52 -3.30
CA GLY A 83 20.34 -4.27 -4.03
C GLY A 83 19.93 -5.71 -4.32
N LEU A 84 18.98 -6.25 -3.56
CA LEU A 84 18.22 -7.46 -3.84
C LEU A 84 16.97 -7.13 -4.67
N SER A 85 17.02 -6.08 -5.48
CA SER A 85 16.06 -5.76 -6.55
C SER A 85 16.18 -6.75 -7.72
N GLY A 86 16.30 -8.03 -7.38
CA GLY A 86 15.98 -9.18 -8.20
C GLY A 86 14.80 -9.97 -7.64
N LEU A 87 14.28 -9.67 -6.44
CA LEU A 87 13.05 -10.28 -5.92
C LEU A 87 12.07 -9.22 -5.36
N PRO A 88 11.04 -8.82 -6.14
CA PRO A 88 10.04 -7.82 -5.75
C PRO A 88 8.95 -8.35 -4.78
N TYR A 89 9.24 -9.36 -3.95
CA TYR A 89 8.19 -10.14 -3.27
C TYR A 89 7.92 -9.79 -1.80
N LEU A 90 8.68 -8.88 -1.17
CA LEU A 90 8.50 -8.55 0.26
C LEU A 90 8.05 -7.10 0.53
N MET A 91 7.84 -6.32 -0.51
CA MET A 91 7.25 -4.97 -0.44
C MET A 91 5.73 -4.83 -0.65
N PRO A 92 4.86 -5.88 -0.63
CA PRO A 92 3.40 -5.64 -0.64
C PRO A 92 2.79 -5.38 0.75
N CYS A 93 3.52 -5.63 1.85
CA CYS A 93 2.97 -5.43 3.22
C CYS A 93 3.24 -4.04 3.82
N TRP A 94 3.88 -3.13 3.09
CA TRP A 94 4.26 -1.80 3.60
C TRP A 94 3.80 -0.65 2.69
N ARG A 95 2.86 -0.93 1.78
CA ARG A 95 2.06 0.07 1.06
C ARG A 95 0.59 -0.12 1.42
#